data_AF-A0A0F3IJK7-F1
#
_entry.id   AF-A0A0F3IJK7-F1
#
_cell.length_a   1.000
_cell.length_b   1.000
_cell.length_c   1.000
_cell.angle_alpha   90.00
_cell.angle_beta   90.00
_cell.angle_gamma   90.00
#
_symmetry.space_group_name_H-M   'P 1'
#
loop_
_entity.id
_entity.type
_entity.pdbx_description
1 polymer ?
#
loop_
_entity_poly.entity_id
_entity_poly.type
_entity_poly.pdbx_seq_one_letter_code
_entity_poly.pdbx_strand_id
1 'polypeptide(L)'
;MKVSSNLQARFLQALIAKLAHKNKAGDLLMKRTIFIPIDFSEASLHLIEHALLSVADDEAEIVLTHCFFLTDSIVELLFFE
;
A
#
# COMPACT_ATOMS: atom_id res chain seq x y z
N MET A 1 -7.07 -19.23 -5.63
CA MET A 1 -6.70 -18.75 -6.98
C MET A 1 -5.36 -18.02 -6.84
N LYS A 2 -4.24 -18.61 -7.30
CA LYS A 2 -2.90 -17.98 -7.17
C LYS A 2 -2.82 -16.84 -8.20
N VAL A 3 -2.92 -15.61 -7.74
CA VAL A 3 -2.58 -14.45 -8.57
C VAL A 3 -1.09 -14.55 -8.88
N SER A 4 -0.75 -14.65 -10.16
CA SER A 4 0.64 -14.74 -10.62
C SER A 4 1.43 -13.53 -10.13
N SER A 5 2.61 -13.76 -9.55
CA SER A 5 3.55 -12.72 -9.07
C SER A 5 3.84 -11.64 -10.13
N ASN A 6 3.66 -11.99 -11.40
CA ASN A 6 3.83 -11.10 -12.54
C ASN A 6 2.72 -10.02 -12.66
N LEU A 7 1.50 -10.31 -12.18
CA LEU A 7 0.40 -9.34 -12.22
C LEU A 7 0.55 -8.26 -11.12
N GLN A 8 0.98 -8.67 -9.93
CA GLN A 8 1.24 -7.76 -8.81
C GLN A 8 2.39 -6.77 -9.13
N ALA A 9 3.48 -7.27 -9.71
CA ALA A 9 4.62 -6.43 -10.12
C ALA A 9 4.22 -5.41 -11.20
N ARG A 10 3.39 -5.80 -12.17
CA ARG A 10 2.91 -4.92 -13.24
C ARG A 10 1.96 -3.84 -12.72
N PHE A 11 1.10 -4.19 -11.76
CA PHE A 11 0.22 -3.22 -11.12
C PHE A 11 1.02 -2.17 -10.35
N LEU A 12 2.03 -2.61 -9.58
CA LEU A 12 2.92 -1.72 -8.85
C LEU A 12 3.72 -0.79 -9.78
N GLN A 13 4.21 -1.29 -10.92
CA GLN A 13 4.91 -0.46 -11.92
C GLN A 13 3.99 0.58 -12.57
N ALA A 14 2.76 0.20 -12.95
CA ALA A 14 1.80 1.13 -13.53
C ALA A 14 1.43 2.25 -12.54
N LEU A 15 1.34 1.90 -11.26
CA LEU A 15 1.09 2.86 -10.20
C LEU A 15 2.23 3.86 -10.03
N ILE A 16 3.47 3.38 -9.95
CA ILE A 16 4.67 4.23 -9.82
C ILE A 16 4.80 5.20 -11.02
N ALA A 17 4.56 4.70 -12.25
CA ALA A 17 4.62 5.52 -13.45
C ALA A 17 3.59 6.66 -13.47
N LYS A 18 2.41 6.42 -12.88
CA LYS A 18 1.33 7.42 -12.79
C LYS A 18 1.64 8.52 -11.76
N LEU A 19 2.39 8.19 -10.71
CA LEU A 19 2.83 9.14 -9.67
C LEU A 19 3.97 10.06 -10.13
N ALA A 20 4.80 9.64 -11.09
CA ALA A 20 5.96 10.43 -11.55
C ALA A 20 5.61 11.64 -12.44
N HIS A 21 4.39 11.69 -12.99
CA HIS A 21 3.94 12.75 -13.89
C HIS A 21 3.06 13.78 -13.18
N LYS A 22 3.65 14.64 -12.34
CA LYS A 22 3.24 16.04 -12.10
C LYS A 22 3.90 16.58 -10.83
N ASN A 23 4.61 17.70 -10.94
CA ASN A 23 4.62 18.67 -9.84
C ASN A 23 5.03 20.09 -10.28
N LYS A 24 4.19 21.06 -9.94
CA LYS A 24 4.54 22.48 -9.78
C LYS A 24 3.64 23.14 -8.72
N ALA A 25 4.32 23.75 -7.75
CA ALA A 25 3.91 24.83 -6.84
C ALA A 25 2.94 24.52 -5.67
N GLY A 26 3.51 24.44 -4.46
CA GLY A 26 3.51 25.59 -3.55
C GLY A 26 2.26 25.83 -2.70
N ASP A 27 2.12 25.07 -1.61
CA ASP A 27 1.50 25.54 -0.36
C ASP A 27 2.08 24.73 0.81
N LEU A 28 2.25 25.33 1.99
CA LEU A 28 2.77 24.65 3.20
C LEU A 28 1.70 23.72 3.80
N LEU A 29 1.31 22.71 3.01
CA LEU A 29 0.44 21.63 3.43
C LEU A 29 1.17 20.80 4.48
N MET A 30 0.59 20.68 5.68
CA MET A 30 1.03 19.69 6.66
C MET A 30 1.19 18.34 5.96
N LYS A 31 2.39 17.75 6.05
CA LYS A 31 2.67 16.43 5.49
C LYS A 31 1.67 15.44 6.08
N ARG A 32 0.70 15.02 5.27
CA ARG A 32 -0.38 14.11 5.70
C ARG A 32 0.11 12.68 5.57
N THR A 33 -0.13 11.85 6.58
CA THR A 33 0.17 10.42 6.53
C THR A 33 -1.14 9.64 6.56
N ILE A 34 -1.34 8.75 5.58
CA ILE A 34 -2.50 7.87 5.48
C ILE A 34 -2.04 6.44 5.79
N PHE A 35 -2.61 5.86 6.85
CA PHE A 35 -2.38 4.46 7.21
C PHE A 35 -3.47 3.59 6.59
N ILE A 36 -3.07 2.60 5.80
CA ILE A 36 -4.00 1.66 5.16
C ILE A 36 -3.70 0.25 5.70
N PRO A 37 -4.59 -0.34 6.51
CA PRO A 37 -4.50 -1.75 6.85
C PRO A 37 -4.81 -2.59 5.61
N ILE A 38 -3.97 -3.57 5.32
CA ILE A 38 -4.12 -4.48 4.19
C ILE A 38 -4.17 -5.92 4.70
N ASP A 39 -5.01 -6.73 4.08
CA ASP A 39 -5.11 -8.18 4.28
C ASP A 39 -4.94 -8.93 2.94
N PHE A 40 -4.55 -8.21 1.88
CA PHE A 40 -4.44 -8.68 0.50
C PHE A 40 -5.77 -9.17 -0.12
N SER A 41 -6.91 -8.89 0.49
CA SER A 41 -8.22 -9.05 -0.13
C SER A 41 -8.40 -8.05 -1.28
N GLU A 42 -9.28 -8.37 -2.22
CA GLU A 42 -9.66 -7.45 -3.30
C GLU A 42 -10.17 -6.10 -2.77
N ALA A 43 -10.90 -6.11 -1.63
CA ALA A 43 -11.38 -4.89 -0.99
C ALA A 43 -10.22 -4.01 -0.48
N SER A 44 -9.20 -4.61 0.16
CA SER A 44 -8.02 -3.86 0.62
C SER A 44 -7.22 -3.27 -0.54
N LEU A 45 -7.14 -3.97 -1.68
CA LEU A 45 -6.46 -3.47 -2.88
C LEU A 45 -7.22 -2.31 -3.53
N HIS A 46 -8.56 -2.38 -3.60
CA HIS A 46 -9.37 -1.25 -4.07
C HIS A 46 -9.25 -0.03 -3.14
N LEU A 47 -9.11 -0.23 -1.83
CA LEU A 47 -8.89 0.85 -0.89
C LEU A 47 -7.55 1.56 -1.13
N ILE A 48 -6.49 0.79 -1.44
CA ILE A 48 -5.18 1.34 -1.83
C ILE A 48 -5.33 2.18 -3.10
N GLU A 49 -5.97 1.64 -4.14
CA GLU A 49 -6.21 2.36 -5.40
C GLU A 49 -6.97 3.67 -5.17
N HIS A 50 -8.05 3.62 -4.39
CA HIS A 50 -8.83 4.80 -4.05
C HIS A 50 -8.00 5.84 -3.28
N ALA A 51 -7.22 5.42 -2.29
CA ALA A 51 -6.36 6.32 -1.51
C ALA A 51 -5.33 7.01 -2.39
N LEU A 52 -4.70 6.28 -3.31
CA LEU A 52 -3.72 6.80 -4.27
C LEU A 52 -4.32 7.82 -5.23
N LEU A 53 -5.55 7.60 -5.69
CA LEU A 53 -6.28 8.57 -6.50
C LEU A 53 -6.67 9.82 -5.70
N SER A 54 -6.96 9.65 -4.41
CA SER A 54 -7.40 10.74 -3.52
C SER A 54 -6.28 11.68 -3.09
N VAL A 55 -5.02 11.23 -3.12
CA VAL A 55 -3.84 12.04 -2.76
C VAL A 55 -3.10 12.60 -3.97
N ALA A 56 -3.61 12.41 -5.19
CA ALA A 56 -2.87 12.73 -6.41
C ALA A 56 -2.47 14.22 -6.54
N ASP A 57 -3.14 15.12 -5.82
CA ASP A 57 -2.86 16.57 -5.83
C ASP A 57 -2.18 17.07 -4.53
N ASP A 58 -1.97 16.20 -3.54
CA ASP A 58 -1.43 16.55 -2.22
C ASP A 58 -0.19 15.73 -1.88
N GLU A 59 0.84 16.34 -1.27
CA GLU A 59 1.96 15.58 -0.71
C GLU A 59 1.52 14.80 0.54
N ALA A 60 1.00 13.58 0.30
CA ALA A 60 0.63 12.64 1.35
C ALA A 60 1.50 11.38 1.30
N GLU A 61 1.95 10.96 2.49
CA GLU A 61 2.66 9.71 2.70
C GLU A 61 1.65 8.58 2.94
N ILE A 62 1.70 7.53 2.12
CA ILE A 62 0.85 6.34 2.31
C ILE A 62 1.69 5.25 2.97
N VAL A 63 1.23 4.77 4.12
CA VAL A 63 1.83 3.68 4.88
C VAL A 63 0.89 2.48 4.84
N LEU A 64 1.33 1.41 4.19
CA LEU A 64 0.60 0.14 4.17
C LEU A 64 0.99 -0.69 5.39
N THR A 65 0.00 -1.18 6.12
CA THR A 65 0.21 -1.98 7.34
C THR A 65 -0.47 -3.33 7.20
N HIS A 66 0.26 -4.41 7.48
CA HIS A 66 -0.29 -5.76 7.49
C HIS A 66 0.02 -6.38 8.85
N CYS A 67 -0.99 -6.92 9.51
CA CYS A 67 -0.82 -7.61 10.78
C CYS A 67 -0.84 -9.12 10.53
N PHE A 68 0.22 -9.79 10.95
CA PHE A 68 0.23 -11.23 11.06
C PHE A 68 -0.22 -11.64 12.45
N PHE A 69 -1.10 -12.64 12.53
CA PHE A 69 -1.38 -13.29 13.79
C PHE A 69 -0.21 -14.21 14.13
N LEU A 70 0.46 -13.93 15.24
CA LEU A 70 1.43 -14.85 15.80
C LEU A 70 0.68 -15.94 16.56
N THR A 71 0.99 -17.17 16.22
CA THR A 71 0.53 -18.36 16.92
C THR A 71 1.05 -18.42 18.36
N ASP A 72 0.26 -19.00 19.26
CA ASP A 72 0.66 -19.25 20.65
C ASP A 72 1.57 -20.50 20.77
N SER A 73 1.75 -21.26 19.68
CA SER A 73 2.63 -22.43 19.66
C SER A 73 4.10 -22.01 19.66
N ILE A 74 4.83 -22.39 20.72
CA ILE A 74 6.27 -22.08 20.83
C ILE A 74 7.08 -22.68 19.68
N VAL A 75 6.66 -23.83 19.14
CA VAL A 75 7.34 -24.46 18.00
C VAL A 75 7.15 -23.62 16.77
N GLU A 76 5.91 -23.19 16.48
CA GLU A 76 5.64 -22.38 15.30
C GLU A 76 6.25 -20.97 15.40
N LEU A 77 6.34 -20.39 16.61
CA LEU A 77 7.06 -19.12 16.85
C LEU A 77 8.57 -19.21 16.58
N LEU A 78 9.21 -20.34 16.96
CA LEU A 78 10.64 -20.55 16.72
C LEU A 78 10.99 -20.67 15.23
N PHE A 79 10.00 -20.95 14.38
CA PHE A 79 10.15 -21.10 12.93
C PHE A 79 9.29 -20.09 12.13
N PHE A 80 8.87 -18.99 12.76
CA PHE A 80 8.11 -17.93 12.08
C PHE A 80 9.09 -17.04 11.27
N GLU A 81 9.04 -17.13 9.94
CA GLU A 81 9.79 -16.29 8.99
C GLU A 81 8.97 -15.10 8.48
#